data_AF-A0A7J9Z5T1-F1
#
_entry.id   AF-A0A7J9Z5T1-F1
#
_cell.length_a   1.000
_cell.length_b   1.000
_cell.length_c   1.000
_cell.angle_alpha   90.00
_cell.angle_beta   90.00
_cell.angle_gamma   90.00
#
_symmetry.space_group_name_H-M   'P 1'
#
loop_
_entity.id
_entity.type
_entity.pdbx_description
1 polymer ?
#
loop_
_entity_poly.entity_id
_entity_poly.type
_entity_poly.pdbx_seq_one_letter_code
_entity_poly.pdbx_strand_id
1 'polypeptide(L)'
;MRVKKGDTVLVVAGKDKGVKGKVLMAYPERDRVLVEGVNRIKKHTKVSTSQRGAKTGGIVTQEAAIHVSNVMVVDDEGRTRVGYRKEETELPSGKIKQRSVRVSKRTGKDL
;
A
#
# COMPACT_ATOMS: atom_id res chain seq x y z
N MET A 1 -8.88 -1.80 7.56
CA MET A 1 -8.08 -1.75 6.32
C MET A 1 -7.24 -3.02 6.16
N ARG A 2 -7.30 -3.71 5.00
CA ARG A 2 -6.62 -5.01 4.76
C ARG A 2 -5.23 -4.90 4.11
N VAL A 3 -4.98 -3.78 3.44
CA VAL A 3 -3.71 -3.47 2.77
C VAL A 3 -2.80 -2.72 3.74
N LYS A 4 -1.52 -3.09 3.78
CA LYS A 4 -0.50 -2.47 4.64
C LYS A 4 0.59 -1.80 3.78
N LYS A 5 1.35 -0.91 4.41
CA LYS A 5 2.57 -0.34 3.82
C LYS A 5 3.53 -1.47 3.45
N GLY A 6 4.11 -1.39 2.26
CA GLY A 6 5.04 -2.38 1.75
C GLY A 6 4.41 -3.52 0.95
N ASP A 7 3.08 -3.71 1.00
CA ASP A 7 2.40 -4.70 0.18
C ASP A 7 2.52 -4.35 -1.31
N THR A 8 2.64 -5.37 -2.16
CA THR A 8 2.52 -5.24 -3.60
C THR A 8 1.05 -5.36 -3.98
N VAL A 9 0.54 -4.37 -4.73
CA VAL A 9 -0.87 -4.31 -5.11
C VAL A 9 -1.05 -4.12 -6.61
N LEU A 10 -2.19 -4.59 -7.11
CA LEU A 10 -2.68 -4.38 -8.46
C LEU A 10 -3.90 -3.48 -8.42
N VAL A 11 -3.94 -2.48 -9.29
CA VAL A 11 -5.11 -1.60 -9.45
C VAL A 11 -6.19 -2.30 -10.28
N VAL A 12 -7.41 -2.38 -9.73
CA VAL A 12 -8.56 -3.07 -10.35
C VAL A 12 -9.47 -2.12 -11.11
N ALA A 13 -9.54 -0.86 -10.66
CA ALA A 13 -10.45 0.14 -11.21
C ALA A 13 -9.80 1.54 -11.22
N GLY A 14 -10.23 2.38 -12.16
CA GLY A 14 -9.70 3.73 -12.38
C GLY A 14 -8.80 3.82 -13.61
N LYS A 15 -8.17 4.98 -13.78
CA LYS A 15 -7.31 5.31 -14.94
C LYS A 15 -6.14 4.34 -15.09
N ASP A 16 -5.53 3.95 -13.97
CA ASP A 16 -4.34 3.09 -13.94
C ASP A 16 -4.68 1.61 -13.73
N LYS A 17 -5.85 1.15 -14.21
CA LYS A 17 -6.28 -0.24 -14.09
C LYS A 17 -5.24 -1.19 -14.72
N GLY A 18 -4.88 -2.24 -13.99
CA GLY A 18 -3.91 -3.25 -14.42
C GLY A 18 -2.46 -2.94 -14.04
N VAL A 19 -2.16 -1.73 -13.56
CA VAL A 19 -0.82 -1.39 -13.08
C VAL A 19 -0.57 -2.06 -11.72
N LYS A 20 0.63 -2.65 -11.57
CA LYS A 20 1.15 -3.16 -10.30
C LYS A 20 2.07 -2.12 -9.67
N GLY A 21 2.04 -1.99 -8.35
CA GLY A 21 2.92 -1.11 -7.62
C GLY A 21 2.99 -1.44 -6.14
N LYS A 22 4.02 -0.93 -5.45
CA LYS A 22 4.18 -1.09 -4.01
C LYS A 22 3.44 0.00 -3.25
N VAL A 23 2.85 -0.35 -2.11
CA VAL A 23 2.20 0.63 -1.23
C VAL A 23 3.26 1.40 -0.45
N LEU A 24 3.42 2.68 -0.77
CA LEU A 24 4.35 3.60 -0.10
C LEU A 24 3.82 4.04 1.27
N MET A 25 2.52 4.32 1.34
CA MET A 25 1.86 4.76 2.56
C MET A 25 0.39 4.32 2.56
N ALA A 26 -0.13 4.01 3.75
CA ALA A 26 -1.54 3.71 3.96
C ALA A 26 -2.13 4.77 4.90
N TYR A 27 -3.35 5.22 4.61
CA TYR A 27 -4.11 6.19 5.39
C TYR A 27 -5.40 5.51 5.88
N PRO A 28 -5.37 4.78 7.01
CA PRO A 28 -6.50 3.98 7.49
C PRO A 28 -7.75 4.81 7.78
N GLU A 29 -7.60 6.01 8.34
CA GLU A 29 -8.72 6.91 8.66
C GLU A 29 -9.49 7.39 7.42
N ARG A 30 -8.84 7.39 6.26
CA ARG A 30 -9.41 7.90 4.99
C ARG A 30 -9.67 6.79 3.99
N ASP A 31 -9.45 5.52 4.36
CA ASP A 31 -9.53 4.35 3.48
C ASP A 31 -8.76 4.52 2.15
N ARG A 32 -7.58 5.14 2.22
CA ARG A 32 -6.75 5.43 1.03
C ARG A 32 -5.34 4.87 1.14
N VAL A 33 -4.76 4.55 0.00
CA VAL A 33 -3.37 4.10 -0.14
C VAL A 33 -2.64 4.95 -1.17
N LEU A 34 -1.37 5.25 -0.89
CA LEU A 34 -0.44 5.81 -1.85
C LEU A 34 0.36 4.65 -2.45
N VAL A 35 0.22 4.46 -3.77
CA VAL A 35 0.86 3.36 -4.50
C VAL A 35 1.86 3.96 -5.48
N GLU A 36 3.05 3.37 -5.52
CA GLU A 36 4.12 3.79 -6.42
C GLU A 36 3.68 3.72 -7.88
N GLY A 37 3.93 4.80 -8.62
CA GLY A 37 3.65 4.86 -10.06
C GLY A 37 2.18 4.96 -10.46
N VAL A 38 1.25 4.95 -9.50
CA VAL A 38 -0.19 4.98 -9.75
C VAL A 38 -0.76 6.37 -9.42
N ASN A 39 -1.76 6.81 -10.19
CA ASN A 39 -2.48 8.06 -9.99
C ASN A 39 -1.55 9.28 -9.91
N ARG A 40 -0.67 9.40 -10.89
CA ARG A 40 0.27 10.52 -11.01
C ARG A 40 -0.46 11.80 -11.39
N ILE A 41 -0.34 12.83 -10.54
CA ILE A 41 -0.91 14.15 -10.75
C ILE A 41 0.21 15.18 -10.98
N LYS A 42 -0.09 16.17 -11.81
CA LYS A 42 0.75 17.35 -11.98
C LYS A 42 0.35 18.38 -10.94
N LYS A 43 1.24 18.66 -9.99
CA LYS A 43 1.04 19.67 -8.95
C LYS A 43 1.92 20.88 -9.25
N HIS A 44 1.31 22.06 -9.32
CA HIS A 44 2.02 23.31 -9.37
C HIS A 44 2.53 23.64 -7.96
N THR A 45 3.84 23.65 -7.79
CA THR A 45 4.48 23.96 -6.52
C THR A 45 5.00 25.39 -6.58
N LYS A 46 4.56 26.23 -5.62
CA LYS A 46 5.08 27.59 -5.46
C LYS A 46 6.59 27.52 -5.23
N VAL A 47 7.32 28.49 -5.79
CA VAL A 47 8.77 28.59 -5.65
C VAL A 47 9.10 28.66 -4.15
N SER A 48 9.86 27.68 -3.68
CA SER A 48 10.39 27.66 -2.32
C SER A 48 11.90 27.75 -2.39
N THR A 49 12.49 28.55 -1.50
CA THR A 49 13.94 28.66 -1.36
C THR A 49 14.40 27.52 -0.46
N SER A 50 15.19 26.59 -1.00
CA SER A 50 15.85 25.55 -0.20
C SER A 50 16.84 26.20 0.79
N GLN A 51 17.17 25.51 1.89
CA GLN A 51 18.18 25.93 2.87
C GLN A 51 19.54 26.30 2.24
N ARG A 52 19.84 25.80 1.03
CA ARG A 52 21.06 26.11 0.27
C ARG A 52 20.88 27.23 -0.78
N GLY A 53 19.80 28.02 -0.70
CA GLY A 53 19.54 29.15 -1.60
C GLY A 53 18.99 28.79 -2.99
N ALA A 54 18.88 27.50 -3.33
CA ALA A 54 18.29 27.07 -4.60
C ALA A 54 16.76 27.32 -4.61
N LYS A 55 16.29 28.11 -5.57
CA LYS A 55 14.86 28.34 -5.82
C LYS A 55 14.34 27.24 -6.75
N THR A 56 13.61 26.28 -6.21
CA THR A 56 12.92 25.27 -7.01
C THR A 56 11.42 25.54 -6.96
N GLY A 57 10.84 25.77 -8.13
CA GLY A 57 9.41 25.83 -8.35
C GLY A 57 9.08 25.16 -9.68
N GLY A 58 7.80 24.98 -9.97
CA GLY A 58 7.35 24.41 -11.24
C GLY A 58 6.33 23.30 -11.08
N ILE A 59 6.14 22.55 -12.17
CA ILE A 59 5.18 21.46 -12.25
C ILE A 59 5.88 20.18 -11.82
N VAL A 60 5.53 19.69 -10.62
CA VAL A 60 6.03 18.42 -10.09
C VAL A 60 5.01 17.34 -10.39
N THR A 61 5.46 16.19 -10.89
CA THR A 61 4.62 15.01 -11.01
C THR A 61 4.78 14.20 -9.72
N GLN A 62 3.69 13.97 -9.01
CA GLN A 62 3.67 13.20 -7.76
C GLN A 62 2.51 12.21 -7.78
N GLU A 63 2.66 11.09 -7.08
CA GLU A 63 1.58 10.14 -6.86
C GLU A 63 0.51 10.73 -5.94
N ALA A 64 -0.74 10.34 -6.18
CA ALA A 64 -1.87 10.71 -5.35
C ALA A 64 -2.58 9.48 -4.80
N ALA A 65 -3.09 9.58 -3.59
CA ALA A 65 -3.69 8.45 -2.90
C ALA A 65 -5.00 7.99 -3.59
N ILE A 66 -5.13 6.68 -3.77
CA ILE A 66 -6.30 6.01 -4.34
C ILE A 66 -7.09 5.29 -3.24
N HIS A 67 -8.38 5.08 -3.47
CA HIS A 67 -9.22 4.38 -2.51
C HIS A 67 -8.84 2.90 -2.40
N VAL A 68 -8.85 2.36 -1.18
CA VAL A 68 -8.40 0.98 -0.90
C VAL A 68 -9.24 -0.09 -1.61
N SER A 69 -10.50 0.21 -1.96
CA SER A 69 -11.36 -0.71 -2.72
C SER A 69 -10.89 -0.94 -4.15
N ASN A 70 -10.11 -0.01 -4.72
CA ASN A 70 -9.68 -0.06 -6.11
C ASN A 70 -8.36 -0.83 -6.29
N VAL A 71 -7.83 -1.41 -5.20
CA VAL A 71 -6.59 -2.19 -5.21
C VAL A 71 -6.82 -3.59 -4.64
N MET A 72 -6.04 -4.54 -5.15
CA MET A 72 -5.95 -5.90 -4.61
C MET A 72 -4.50 -6.26 -4.33
N VAL A 73 -4.27 -6.99 -3.24
CA VAL A 73 -2.95 -7.53 -2.92
C VAL A 73 -2.57 -8.58 -3.97
N VAL A 74 -1.30 -8.58 -4.33
CA VAL A 74 -0.70 -9.55 -5.25
C VAL A 74 0.16 -10.51 -4.42
N ASP A 75 -0.10 -11.81 -4.57
CA ASP A 75 0.80 -12.88 -4.15
C ASP A 75 1.59 -13.41 -5.36
N ASP A 76 2.45 -14.40 -5.15
CA ASP A 76 3.28 -15.00 -6.20
C ASP A 76 2.46 -15.60 -7.36
N GLU A 77 1.19 -15.95 -7.12
CA GLU A 77 0.27 -16.57 -8.09
C GLU A 77 -0.79 -15.58 -8.63
N GLY A 78 -0.63 -14.29 -8.29
CA GLY A 78 -1.41 -13.18 -8.84
C GLY A 78 -2.29 -12.46 -7.81
N ARG A 79 -3.39 -11.85 -8.29
CA ARG A 79 -4.26 -11.04 -7.43
C ARG A 79 -5.07 -11.92 -6.48
N THR A 80 -5.10 -11.56 -5.20
CA THR A 80 -5.79 -12.34 -4.17
C THR A 80 -6.59 -11.47 -3.20
N ARG A 81 -7.54 -12.10 -2.50
CA ARG A 81 -8.24 -11.49 -1.37
C ARG A 81 -7.51 -11.87 -0.09
N VAL A 82 -7.34 -10.91 0.81
CA VAL A 82 -6.69 -11.13 2.11
C VAL A 82 -7.65 -11.85 3.07
N GLY A 83 -7.20 -12.96 3.65
CA GLY A 83 -7.77 -13.67 4.78
C GLY A 83 -6.88 -13.56 6.02
N TYR A 84 -7.31 -14.18 7.12
CA TYR A 84 -6.54 -14.24 8.36
C TYR A 84 -6.53 -15.68 8.90
N ARG A 85 -5.35 -16.16 9.29
CA ARG A 85 -5.17 -17.41 10.06
C ARG A 85 -4.70 -17.04 11.47
N LYS A 86 -5.21 -17.72 12.49
CA LYS A 86 -4.72 -17.60 13.86
C LYS A 86 -3.61 -18.63 14.06
N GLU A 87 -2.46 -18.18 14.55
CA GLU A 87 -1.34 -19.03 14.92
C GLU A 87 -1.05 -18.85 16.40
N GLU A 88 -0.68 -19.93 17.06
CA GLU A 88 -0.28 -19.92 18.46
C GLU A 88 1.24 -19.80 18.51
N THR A 89 1.71 -18.76 19.20
CA THR A 89 3.14 -18.54 19.47
C THR A 89 3.33 -18.54 20.97
N GLU A 90 4.23 -19.39 21.45
CA GLU A 90 4.67 -19.37 22.83
C GLU A 90 5.65 -18.22 23.07
N LEU A 91 5.40 -17.44 24.10
CA LEU A 91 6.33 -16.43 24.58
C LEU A 91 7.43 -17.10 25.41
N PRO A 92 8.63 -16.50 25.52
CA PRO A 92 9.69 -16.98 26.42
C PRO A 92 9.28 -17.11 27.90
N SER A 93 8.15 -16.50 28.27
CA SER A 93 7.52 -16.58 29.60
C SER A 93 6.56 -17.75 29.79
N GLY A 94 6.45 -18.67 28.81
CA GLY A 94 5.54 -19.83 28.84
C GLY A 94 4.07 -19.51 28.57
N LYS A 95 3.73 -18.26 28.21
CA LYS A 95 2.36 -17.87 27.86
C LYS A 95 2.09 -18.10 26.36
N ILE A 96 0.95 -18.69 26.04
CA ILE A 96 0.47 -18.86 24.66
C ILE A 96 -0.16 -17.54 24.18
N LYS A 97 0.34 -16.99 23.07
CA LYS A 97 -0.23 -15.82 22.41
C LYS A 97 -0.76 -16.20 21.03
N GLN A 98 -2.02 -15.87 20.77
CA GLN A 98 -2.60 -16.00 19.43
C GLN A 98 -2.21 -14.78 18.58
N ARG A 99 -1.49 -15.03 17.47
CA ARG A 99 -1.17 -14.03 16.44
C ARG A 99 -2.08 -14.24 15.24
N SER A 100 -2.64 -13.15 14.70
CA SER A 100 -3.35 -13.20 13.42
C SER A 100 -2.37 -12.91 12.28
N VAL A 101 -2.16 -13.90 11.43
CA VAL A 101 -1.32 -13.81 10.23
C VAL A 101 -2.22 -13.58 9.02
N ARG A 102 -1.78 -12.73 8.09
CA ARG A 102 -2.51 -12.49 6.84
C ARG A 102 -2.17 -13.60 5.86
N VAL A 103 -3.20 -14.15 5.23
CA VAL A 103 -3.05 -15.22 4.25
C VAL A 103 -3.74 -14.86 2.95
N SER A 104 -3.20 -15.33 1.84
CA SER A 104 -3.90 -15.31 0.55
C SER A 104 -5.06 -16.29 0.60
N LYS A 105 -6.29 -15.83 0.29
CA LYS A 105 -7.44 -16.73 0.17
C LYS A 105 -7.39 -17.62 -1.07
N ARG A 106 -6.48 -17.35 -2.00
CA ARG A 106 -6.29 -18.15 -3.21
C ARG A 106 -5.33 -19.31 -2.95
N THR A 107 -4.17 -19.01 -2.37
CA THR A 107 -3.06 -19.97 -2.24
C THR A 107 -2.89 -20.52 -0.83
N GLY A 108 -3.50 -19.88 0.18
CA GLY A 108 -3.30 -20.22 1.60
C GLY A 108 -1.94 -19.80 2.16
N LYS A 109 -1.05 -19.26 1.33
CA LYS A 109 0.28 -18.77 1.72
C LYS A 109 0.19 -17.42 2.45
N ASP A 110 1.23 -17.11 3.21
CA ASP A 110 1.33 -15.88 4.00
C ASP A 110 1.60 -14.64 3.12
N LEU A 111 1.15 -13.46 3.57
CA LEU A 111 1.22 -12.16 2.86
C LEU A 111 2.00 -11.06 3.60
#